data_AF-A0A9E8J6T5-F1
#
_entry.id   AF-A0A9E8J6T5-F1
#
_cell.length_a   1.000
_cell.length_b   1.000
_cell.length_c   1.000
_cell.angle_alpha   90.00
_cell.angle_beta   90.00
_cell.angle_gamma   90.00
#
_symmetry.space_group_name_H-M   'P 1'
#
loop_
_entity.id
_entity.type
_entity.pdbx_description
1 polymer ?
#
loop_
_entity_poly.entity_id
_entity_poly.type
_entity_poly.pdbx_seq_one_letter_code
_entity_poly.pdbx_strand_id
1 'polypeptide(L)' 'MLLVDDIFFAPINSIIWIAKKIDDISQKELSDKDKVKEKLMELQLRYELDEIGEEEYYEKEKELLEYLKKETE' A
#
# COMPACT_ATOMS: atom_id res chain seq x y z
N MET A 1 14.39 21.31 21.83
CA MET A 1 14.99 20.10 21.24
C MET A 1 13.83 19.17 20.93
N LEU A 2 13.40 19.15 19.67
CA LEU A 2 12.21 18.44 19.18
C LEU A 2 12.67 17.14 18.52
N LEU A 3 12.22 16.00 19.04
CA LEU A 3 12.34 14.69 18.38
C LEU A 3 11.23 14.48 17.32
N VAL A 4 10.58 15.56 16.88
CA VAL A 4 9.46 15.53 15.94
C VAL A 4 9.93 15.73 14.50
N ASP A 5 11.07 16.40 14.31
CA ASP A 5 11.57 16.75 12.98
C ASP A 5 12.00 15.50 12.17
N ASP A 6 12.53 14.45 12.83
CA ASP A 6 12.98 13.23 12.13
C ASP A 6 11.85 12.23 11.81
N ILE A 7 10.73 12.29 12.55
CA ILE A 7 9.54 11.44 12.28
C ILE A 7 8.74 11.96 11.08
N PHE A 8 8.76 13.28 10.82
CA PHE A 8 8.03 13.87 9.70
C PHE A 8 8.61 13.47 8.33
N PHE A 9 9.91 13.21 8.25
CA PHE A 9 10.58 12.80 7.00
C PHE A 9 10.88 11.29 6.91
N ALA A 10 10.71 10.54 8.01
CA ALA A 10 10.75 9.08 8.02
C ALA A 10 9.77 8.40 7.02
N PRO A 11 8.49 8.86 6.84
CA PRO A 11 7.55 8.20 5.94
C PRO A 11 7.95 8.30 4.46
N ILE A 12 8.58 9.40 4.03
CA ILE A 12 8.88 9.63 2.61
C ILE A 12 9.95 8.65 2.10
N ASN A 13 10.94 8.36 2.93
CA ASN A 13 11.98 7.37 2.59
C ASN A 13 11.43 5.93 2.63
N SER A 14 10.49 5.61 3.52
CA SER A 14 9.80 4.32 3.50
C SER A 14 8.86 4.18 2.30
N ILE A 15 8.19 5.25 1.88
CA ILE A 15 7.31 5.31 0.71
C ILE A 15 8.09 5.00 -0.58
N ILE A 16 9.23 5.66 -0.80
CA ILE A 16 10.08 5.40 -1.98
C ILE A 16 10.61 3.95 -1.95
N TRP A 17 10.90 3.41 -0.77
CA TRP A 17 11.31 2.02 -0.61
C TRP A 17 10.18 1.02 -0.90
N ILE A 18 8.95 1.30 -0.47
CA ILE A 18 7.76 0.49 -0.77
C ILE A 18 7.44 0.55 -2.26
N ALA A 19 7.47 1.73 -2.88
CA ALA A 19 7.23 1.92 -4.32
C ALA A 19 8.25 1.15 -5.18
N LYS A 20 9.55 1.21 -4.83
CA LYS A 20 10.59 0.39 -5.48
C LYS A 20 10.35 -1.11 -5.29
N LYS A 21 9.84 -1.50 -4.13
CA LYS A 21 9.55 -2.90 -3.85
C LYS A 21 8.35 -3.42 -4.64
N ILE A 22 7.35 -2.58 -4.92
CA ILE A 22 6.25 -2.90 -5.84
C ILE A 22 6.79 -3.13 -7.26
N ASP A 23 7.66 -2.25 -7.75
CA ASP A 23 8.29 -2.38 -9.07
C ASP A 23 9.13 -3.69 -9.20
N ASP A 24 9.87 -4.05 -8.15
CA ASP A 24 10.65 -5.29 -8.09
C ASP A 24 9.79 -6.57 -8.02
N ILE A 25 8.61 -6.49 -7.40
CA ILE A 25 7.70 -7.64 -7.22
C ILE A 25 6.90 -7.88 -8.52
N SER A 26 6.52 -6.83 -9.25
CA SER A 26 5.86 -6.90 -10.57
C SER A 26 6.63 -7.69 -11.63
N GLN A 27 7.95 -7.88 -11.47
CA GLN A 27 8.79 -8.65 -12.41
C GLN A 27 8.86 -10.16 -12.11
N LYS A 28 8.27 -10.64 -11.01
CA LYS A 28 8.18 -12.08 -10.70
C LYS A 28 6.79 -12.61 -11.08
N GLU A 29 6.66 -13.90 -11.40
CA GLU A 29 5.35 -14.53 -11.52
C GLU A 29 4.62 -14.48 -10.17
N LEU A 30 3.77 -13.47 -10.00
CA LEU A 30 3.04 -13.26 -8.75
C LEU A 30 1.81 -14.14 -8.70
N SER A 31 1.63 -14.78 -7.55
CA SER A 31 0.34 -15.38 -7.22
C SER A 31 -0.72 -14.28 -7.16
N ASP A 32 -1.98 -14.63 -7.41
CA ASP A 32 -3.07 -13.64 -7.37
C ASP A 32 -3.21 -13.00 -5.97
N LYS A 33 -2.81 -13.71 -4.91
CA LYS A 33 -2.67 -13.16 -3.55
C LYS A 33 -1.60 -12.09 -3.42
N ASP A 34 -0.47 -12.23 -4.11
CA ASP A 34 0.60 -11.24 -4.05
C ASP A 34 0.23 -9.97 -4.81
N LYS A 35 -0.49 -10.09 -5.93
CA LYS A 35 -1.05 -8.94 -6.67
C LYS A 35 -2.04 -8.14 -5.81
N VAL A 36 -2.84 -8.80 -4.97
CA VAL A 36 -3.78 -8.11 -4.07
C VAL A 36 -3.04 -7.36 -2.97
N LYS A 37 -1.95 -7.92 -2.44
CA LYS A 37 -1.09 -7.24 -1.47
C LYS A 37 -0.41 -6.01 -2.08
N GLU A 38 0.05 -6.09 -3.33
CA GLU A 38 0.59 -4.93 -4.04
C GLU A 38 -0.45 -3.82 -4.15
N LYS A 39 -1.68 -4.15 -4.57
CA LYS A 39 -2.78 -3.17 -4.66
C LYS A 39 -3.13 -2.55 -3.31
N LEU A 40 -3.08 -3.32 -2.21
CA LEU A 40 -3.28 -2.78 -0.86
C LEU A 40 -2.16 -1.80 -0.47
N MET A 41 -0.91 -2.10 -0.81
CA MET A 41 0.20 -1.17 -0.56
C MET A 41 0.11 0.10 -1.42
N GLU A 42 -0.28 -0.03 -2.69
CA GLU A 42 -0.53 1.12 -3.57
C GLU A 42 -1.67 2.00 -3.01
N LEU A 43 -2.76 1.38 -2.57
CA LEU A 43 -3.90 2.10 -1.98
C LEU A 43 -3.50 2.87 -0.72
N GLN A 44 -2.69 2.26 0.16
CA GLN A 44 -2.11 2.91 1.33
C GLN A 44 -1.25 4.12 0.94
N LEU A 45 -0.40 3.95 -0.07
CA LEU A 45 0.45 5.04 -0.56
C LEU A 45 -0.39 6.22 -1.06
N ARG A 46 -1.43 5.96 -1.85
CA ARG A 46 -2.29 7.00 -2.39
C ARG A 46 -3.03 7.77 -1.29
N TYR A 47 -3.45 7.08 -0.23
CA TYR A 47 -4.03 7.72 0.95
C TYR A 47 -3.01 8.57 1.70
N GLU A 48 -1.79 8.06 1.93
CA GLU A 48 -0.71 8.81 2.58
C GLU A 48 -0.24 10.04 1.79
N LEU A 49 -0.42 10.03 0.46
CA LEU A 49 -0.14 11.15 -0.43
C LEU A 49 -1.33 12.11 -0.58
N ASP A 50 -2.41 11.93 0.19
CA ASP A 50 -3.67 12.69 0.09
C ASP A 50 -4.29 12.65 -1.33
N GLU A 51 -3.97 11.65 -2.15
CA GLU A 51 -4.55 11.48 -3.49
C GLU A 51 -5.97 10.91 -3.44
N ILE A 52 -6.32 10.24 -2.34
CA ILE A 52 -7.66 9.69 -2.06
C ILE A 52 -8.06 10.04 -0.63
N GLY A 53 -9.37 10.18 -0.40
CA GLY A 53 -9.91 10.40 0.94
C GLY A 53 -10.05 9.12 1.75
N GLU A 54 -10.29 9.27 3.06
CA GLU A 54 -10.49 8.17 4.02
C GLU A 54 -11.64 7.22 3.61
N GLU A 55 -12.77 7.76 3.16
CA GLU A 55 -13.92 6.97 2.73
C GLU A 55 -13.59 6.10 1.50
N GLU A 56 -12.94 6.69 0.49
CA GLU A 56 -12.51 5.96 -0.71
C GLU A 56 -11.45 4.90 -0.38
N TYR A 57 -10.54 5.19 0.55
CA TYR A 57 -9.57 4.22 1.04
C TYR A 57 -10.25 3.00 1.68
N TYR A 58 -11.19 3.21 2.61
CA TYR A 58 -11.87 2.11 3.30
C TYR A 58 -12.73 1.25 2.38
N GLU A 59 -13.43 1.86 1.42
CA GLU A 59 -14.23 1.12 0.43
C GLU A 59 -13.34 0.17 -0.39
N LYS A 60 -12.24 0.70 -0.95
CA LYS A 60 -11.33 -0.09 -1.79
C LYS A 60 -10.54 -1.12 -1.01
N GLU A 61 -10.13 -0.80 0.22
CA GLU A 61 -9.44 -1.75 1.10
C GLU A 61 -10.34 -2.97 1.37
N LYS A 62 -11.60 -2.72 1.69
CA LYS A 62 -12.58 -3.78 1.94
C LYS A 62 -12.78 -4.67 0.72
N GLU A 63 -12.92 -4.09 -0.48
CA GLU A 63 -13.06 -4.86 -1.73
C GLU A 63 -11.87 -5.78 -1.99
N LEU A 64 -10.64 -5.27 -1.81
CA LEU A 64 -9.41 -6.04 -1.98
C LEU A 64 -9.30 -7.18 -0.96
N LEU A 65 -9.67 -6.92 0.30
CA LEU A 65 -9.68 -7.95 1.35
C LEU A 65 -10.75 -9.02 1.13
N GLU A 66 -11.93 -8.64 0.62
CA GLU A 66 -12.98 -9.60 0.25
C GLU A 66 -12.54 -10.50 -0.92
N TYR A 67 -11.83 -9.94 -1.91
CA TYR A 67 -11.24 -10.71 -3.00
C TYR A 67 -10.23 -11.76 -2.47
N LEU A 68 -9.33 -11.35 -1.56
CA LEU A 68 -8.32 -12.25 -0.98
C LEU A 68 -8.94 -13.39 -0.17
N LYS A 69 -10.05 -13.11 0.52
CA LYS A 69 -10.81 -14.14 1.25
C LYS A 69 -11.40 -15.18 0.31
N LYS A 70 -12.04 -14.75 -0.79
CA LYS A 70 -12.66 -15.65 -1.78
C LYS A 70 -11.66 -16.56 -2.48
N GLU A 71 -10.43 -16.10 -2.73
CA GLU A 71 -9.38 -16.94 -3.32
C GLU A 71 -8.71 -17.91 -2.34
N THR A 72 -9.02 -17.81 -1.04
CA THR A 72 -8.45 -18.70 -0.01
C THR A 72 -9.41 -19.82 0.39
N GLU A 73 -10.65 -19.81 -0.11
CA GLU A 73 -11.62 -20.91 -0.03
C GLU A 73 -11.50 -21.86 -1.24
#